data_AF-A0A3D1H9C0-F1
#
_entry.id   AF-A0A3D1H9C0-F1
#
_cell.length_a   1.000
_cell.length_b   1.000
_cell.length_c   1.000
_cell.angle_alpha   90.00
_cell.angle_beta   90.00
_cell.angle_gamma   90.00
#
_symmetry.space_group_name_H-M   'P 1'
#
loop_
_entity.id
_entity.type
_entity.pdbx_description
1 polymer ?
#
loop_
_entity_poly.entity_id
_entity_poly.type
_entity_poly.pdbx_seq_one_letter_code
_entity_poly.pdbx_strand_id
1 'polypeptide(L)'
;MPQNENYQRKLEILINNLSGTPRLLLHCCCAPCSSYVLEYLSRFFEITCLFYNPNISPAEEYEKRAEELRRLISEQPHKNPVSIIVEKYNPKDFFAAVKGYEHIKE
;
A
#
# COMPACT_ATOMS: atom_id res chain seq x y z
N MET A 1 -16.49 10.08 29.34
CA MET A 1 -15.82 10.13 28.02
C MET A 1 -16.19 8.86 27.28
N PRO A 2 -16.60 8.90 26.00
CA PRO A 2 -16.75 7.68 25.25
C PRO A 2 -15.41 6.94 25.23
N GLN A 3 -15.45 5.61 25.42
CA GLN A 3 -14.26 4.77 25.40
C GLN A 3 -13.61 4.89 24.02
N ASN A 4 -12.38 5.37 23.94
CA ASN A 4 -11.65 5.40 22.67
C ASN A 4 -11.44 3.97 22.18
N GLU A 5 -11.86 3.73 20.95
CA GLU A 5 -11.75 2.42 20.32
C GLU A 5 -10.29 2.11 19.98
N ASN A 6 -9.81 0.94 20.41
CA ASN A 6 -8.46 0.48 20.10
C ASN A 6 -8.48 -0.41 18.84
N TYR A 7 -8.19 0.19 17.70
CA TYR A 7 -8.18 -0.50 16.41
C TYR A 7 -7.10 -1.59 16.28
N GLN A 8 -5.98 -1.45 17.00
CA GLN A 8 -4.94 -2.47 17.03
C GLN A 8 -5.46 -3.78 17.65
N ARG A 9 -6.15 -3.70 18.79
CA ARG A 9 -6.76 -4.89 19.42
C ARG A 9 -7.84 -5.51 18.54
N LYS A 10 -8.63 -4.70 17.85
CA LYS A 10 -9.62 -5.20 16.89
C LYS A 10 -8.97 -5.92 15.72
N LEU A 11 -7.89 -5.36 15.16
CA LEU A 11 -7.10 -5.99 14.10
C LEU A 11 -6.55 -7.35 14.56
N GLU A 12 -5.97 -7.43 15.75
CA GLU A 12 -5.44 -8.68 16.31
C GLU A 12 -6.53 -9.75 16.48
N ILE A 13 -7.72 -9.37 16.96
CA ILE A 13 -8.87 -10.28 17.06
C ILE A 13 -9.26 -10.79 15.67
N LEU A 14 -9.34 -9.92 14.67
CA LEU A 14 -9.68 -10.31 13.30
C LEU A 14 -8.64 -11.28 12.73
N ILE A 15 -7.35 -10.97 12.86
CA ILE A 15 -6.25 -11.80 12.37
C ILE A 15 -6.25 -13.17 13.05
N ASN A 16 -6.44 -13.24 14.37
CA ASN A 16 -6.45 -14.49 15.12
C ASN A 16 -7.63 -15.42 14.75
N ASN A 17 -8.70 -14.87 14.19
CA ASN A 17 -9.84 -15.63 13.70
C ASN A 17 -9.67 -16.13 12.26
N LEU A 18 -8.58 -15.76 11.56
CA LEU A 18 -8.27 -16.27 10.23
C LEU A 18 -7.59 -17.64 10.33
N SER A 19 -7.92 -18.53 9.39
CA SER A 19 -7.28 -19.84 9.26
C SER A 19 -6.17 -19.81 8.20
N GLY A 20 -5.01 -20.37 8.52
CA GLY A 20 -3.89 -20.48 7.58
C GLY A 20 -3.23 -19.13 7.27
N THR A 21 -2.66 -19.02 6.08
CA THR A 21 -1.98 -17.80 5.59
C THR A 21 -2.76 -17.24 4.40
N PRO A 22 -3.80 -16.41 4.62
CA PRO A 22 -4.61 -15.86 3.54
C PRO A 22 -3.85 -14.88 2.65
N ARG A 23 -4.37 -14.66 1.44
CA ARG A 23 -3.81 -13.70 0.47
C ARG A 23 -4.37 -12.30 0.69
N LEU A 24 -3.51 -11.29 0.61
CA LEU A 24 -3.85 -9.88 0.77
C LEU A 24 -3.28 -9.05 -0.39
N LEU A 25 -4.16 -8.33 -1.09
CA LEU A 25 -3.77 -7.29 -2.04
C LEU A 25 -3.65 -5.95 -1.29
N LEU A 26 -2.46 -5.38 -1.27
CA LEU A 26 -2.17 -4.12 -0.58
C LEU A 26 -1.86 -3.03 -1.60
N HIS A 27 -2.64 -1.96 -1.62
CA HIS A 27 -2.36 -0.79 -2.45
C HIS A 27 -1.25 0.06 -1.82
N CYS A 28 -0.22 0.36 -2.60
CA CYS A 28 0.96 1.12 -2.17
C CYS A 28 1.21 2.29 -3.13
N CYS A 29 1.56 3.46 -2.59
CA CYS A 29 1.99 4.62 -3.38
C CYS A 29 3.40 5.12 -3.04
N CYS A 30 4.03 4.52 -2.01
CA CYS A 30 5.29 4.97 -1.43
C CYS A 30 5.89 3.87 -0.54
N ALA A 31 7.20 3.61 -0.62
CA ALA A 31 7.89 2.60 0.20
C ALA A 31 7.86 2.88 1.72
N PRO A 32 8.13 4.12 2.21
CA PRO A 32 8.12 4.37 3.65
C PRO A 32 6.72 4.26 4.28
N CYS A 33 5.65 4.45 3.49
CA CYS A 33 4.27 4.29 3.92
C CYS A 33 3.92 2.81 4.18
N SER A 34 4.59 1.90 3.47
CA SER A 34 4.33 0.46 3.53
C SER A 34 5.25 -0.31 4.47
N SER A 35 6.34 0.27 4.99
CA SER A 35 7.37 -0.48 5.72
C SER A 35 6.85 -1.20 6.97
N TYR A 36 6.16 -0.48 7.88
CA TYR A 36 5.56 -1.09 9.07
C TYR A 36 4.39 -2.02 8.72
N VAL A 37 3.57 -1.64 7.74
CA VAL A 37 2.42 -2.43 7.30
C VAL A 37 2.88 -3.79 6.76
N LEU A 38 3.92 -3.80 5.93
CA LEU A 38 4.53 -5.01 5.39
C LEU A 38 5.24 -5.80 6.48
N GLU A 39 5.99 -5.15 7.38
CA GLU A 39 6.62 -5.82 8.52
C GLU A 39 5.60 -6.58 9.37
N TYR A 40 4.50 -5.92 9.71
CA TYR A 40 3.47 -6.47 10.59
C TYR A 40 2.61 -7.51 9.88
N LEU A 41 2.04 -7.19 8.72
CA LEU A 41 1.07 -8.05 8.04
C LEU A 41 1.72 -9.22 7.31
N SER A 42 2.98 -9.13 6.86
CA SER A 42 3.67 -10.27 6.21
C SER A 42 3.85 -11.47 7.14
N ARG A 43 3.64 -11.30 8.45
CA ARG A 43 3.62 -12.38 9.45
C ARG A 43 2.37 -13.26 9.36
N PHE A 44 1.29 -12.72 8.80
CA PHE A 44 -0.05 -13.32 8.80
C PHE A 44 -0.59 -13.58 7.39
N PHE A 45 -0.13 -12.84 6.38
CA PHE A 45 -0.66 -12.89 5.01
C PHE A 45 0.42 -13.17 3.97
N GLU A 46 0.03 -13.80 2.85
CA GLU A 46 0.75 -13.72 1.58
C GLU A 46 0.37 -12.42 0.88
N ILE A 47 1.33 -11.51 0.65
CA ILE A 47 1.02 -10.15 0.22
C ILE A 47 1.38 -9.95 -1.25
N THR A 48 0.49 -9.29 -1.97
CA THR A 48 0.78 -8.68 -3.27
C THR A 48 0.60 -7.17 -3.14
N CYS A 49 1.68 -6.42 -3.31
CA CYS A 49 1.69 -4.97 -3.34
C CYS A 49 1.30 -4.47 -4.73
N LEU A 50 0.20 -3.74 -4.84
CA LEU A 50 -0.18 -3.02 -6.05
C LEU A 50 0.38 -1.59 -5.96
N PHE A 51 1.38 -1.27 -6.78
CA PHE A 51 1.88 0.10 -6.90
C PHE A 51 1.11 0.83 -8.00
N TYR A 52 0.28 1.79 -7.60
CA TYR A 52 -0.42 2.67 -8.54
C TYR A 52 -0.81 4.01 -7.91
N ASN A 53 -0.27 5.12 -8.41
CA ASN A 53 -0.79 6.44 -8.08
C ASN A 53 -0.58 7.37 -9.30
N PRO A 54 -1.62 7.60 -10.11
CA PRO A 54 -1.52 8.39 -11.33
C PRO A 54 -1.28 9.89 -11.07
N ASN A 55 -1.43 10.36 -9.82
CA ASN A 55 -1.13 11.74 -9.44
C ASN A 55 0.37 11.98 -9.16
N ILE A 56 1.20 10.94 -9.11
CA ILE A 56 2.64 11.15 -8.93
C ILE A 56 3.20 11.82 -10.18
N SER A 57 3.91 12.93 -9.97
CA SER A 57 4.52 13.73 -11.02
C SER A 57 5.86 14.27 -10.53
N PRO A 58 6.89 14.33 -11.39
CA PRO A 58 6.89 13.90 -12.79
C PRO A 58 7.03 12.37 -12.92
N ALA A 59 7.05 11.84 -14.15
CA ALA A 59 7.09 10.39 -14.40
C ALA A 59 8.29 9.69 -13.74
N GLU A 60 9.42 10.38 -13.65
CA GLU A 60 10.65 9.91 -13.03
C GLU A 60 10.45 9.64 -11.52
N GLU A 61 9.60 10.42 -10.84
CA GLU A 61 9.27 10.20 -9.43
C GLU A 61 8.37 8.97 -9.25
N TYR A 62 7.48 8.67 -10.21
CA TYR A 62 6.67 7.45 -10.20
C TYR A 62 7.57 6.22 -10.26
N GLU A 63 8.49 6.19 -11.23
CA GLU A 63 9.42 5.07 -11.40
C GLU A 63 10.34 4.91 -10.19
N LYS A 64 10.91 6.02 -9.69
CA LYS A 64 11.77 6.00 -8.51
C LYS A 64 11.06 5.43 -7.28
N ARG A 65 9.80 5.80 -7.05
CA ARG A 65 9.01 5.27 -5.92
C ARG A 65 8.65 3.80 -6.10
N ALA A 66 8.38 3.36 -7.32
CA ALA A 66 8.13 1.95 -7.64
C ALA A 66 9.40 1.12 -7.41
N GLU A 67 10.56 1.61 -7.84
CA GLU A 67 11.87 0.99 -7.61
C GLU A 67 12.20 0.90 -6.12
N GLU A 68 11.95 1.96 -5.36
CA GLU A 68 12.20 1.97 -3.93
C GLU A 68 11.29 0.98 -3.19
N LEU A 69 10.03 0.83 -3.59
CA LEU A 69 9.15 -0.21 -3.04
C LEU A 69 9.64 -1.61 -3.38
N ARG A 70 10.11 -1.82 -4.62
CA ARG A 70 10.71 -3.11 -5.05
C ARG A 70 11.96 -3.42 -4.21
N ARG A 71 12.82 -2.43 -3.99
CA ARG A 71 14.01 -2.55 -3.15
C ARG A 71 13.64 -2.92 -1.71
N LEU A 72 12.68 -2.20 -1.11
CA LEU A 72 12.18 -2.49 0.24
C LEU A 72 11.69 -3.94 0.36
N ILE A 73 10.85 -4.41 -0.57
CA ILE A 73 10.34 -5.80 -0.56
C ILE A 73 11.46 -6.83 -0.69
N SER A 74 12.53 -6.51 -1.43
CA SER A 74 13.67 -7.41 -1.60
C SER A 74 14.60 -7.48 -0.39
N GLU A 75 14.72 -6.39 0.37
CA GLU A 75 15.65 -6.28 1.51
C GLU A 75 14.98 -6.57 2.85
N GLN A 76 13.68 -6.31 2.98
CA GLN A 76 12.95 -6.51 4.22
C GLN A 76 12.71 -8.01 4.46
N PRO A 77 13.01 -8.54 5.66
CA PRO A 77 12.68 -9.92 5.98
C PRO A 77 11.16 -10.08 6.07
N HIS A 78 10.63 -11.08 5.37
CA HIS A 78 9.22 -11.43 5.38
C HIS A 78 9.05 -12.89 5.79
N LYS A 79 8.08 -13.15 6.70
CA LYS A 79 7.77 -14.52 7.12
C LYS A 79 7.05 -15.30 6.02
N ASN A 80 6.14 -14.64 5.32
CA ASN A 80 5.39 -15.18 4.20
C ASN A 80 5.76 -14.43 2.91
N PRO A 81 5.44 -14.99 1.72
CA PRO A 81 5.72 -14.34 0.44
C PRO A 81 5.16 -12.92 0.33
N VAL A 82 5.98 -12.01 -0.21
CA VAL A 82 5.59 -10.65 -0.60
C VAL A 82 6.00 -10.44 -2.05
N SER A 83 5.06 -9.98 -2.87
CA SER A 83 5.23 -9.74 -4.31
C SER A 83 4.78 -8.32 -4.65
N ILE A 84 5.15 -7.82 -5.83
CA ILE A 84 4.78 -6.48 -6.31
C ILE A 84 4.25 -6.55 -7.74
N ILE A 85 3.18 -5.81 -7.98
CA ILE A 85 2.63 -5.47 -9.29
C ILE A 85 2.76 -3.96 -9.43
N VAL A 86 3.47 -3.50 -10.45
CA VAL A 86 3.60 -2.07 -10.78
C VAL A 86 2.70 -1.81 -11.98
N GLU A 87 1.65 -1.02 -11.77
CA GLU A 87 0.78 -0.60 -12.86
C GLU A 87 1.48 0.43 -13.73
N LYS A 88 1.05 0.54 -14.99
CA LYS A 88 1.62 1.52 -15.92
C LYS A 88 1.33 2.95 -15.44
N TYR A 89 2.34 3.82 -15.49
CA TYR A 89 2.13 5.23 -15.24
C TYR A 89 1.14 5.84 -16.25
N ASN A 90 0.00 6.32 -15.77
CA ASN A 90 -1.05 6.92 -16.59
C ASN A 90 -1.67 8.15 -15.90
N PRO A 91 -1.06 9.34 -16.04
CA PRO A 91 -1.56 10.55 -15.37
C PRO A 91 -2.93 11.01 -15.89
N LYS A 92 -3.37 10.54 -17.06
CA LYS A 92 -4.70 10.85 -17.59
C LYS A 92 -5.81 10.35 -16.66
N ASP A 93 -5.59 9.25 -15.96
CA ASP A 93 -6.58 8.69 -15.03
C ASP A 93 -6.81 9.64 -13.86
N PHE A 94 -5.75 10.28 -13.36
CA PHE A 94 -5.87 11.32 -12.33
C PHE A 94 -6.62 12.53 -12.86
N PHE A 95 -6.18 13.11 -13.99
CA PHE A 95 -6.82 14.29 -14.57
C PHE A 95 -8.29 14.07 -14.93
N ALA A 96 -8.65 12.86 -15.38
CA ALA A 96 -10.03 12.49 -15.62
C ALA A 96 -10.84 12.43 -14.31
N ALA A 97 -10.26 11.86 -13.25
CA ALA A 97 -10.91 11.72 -11.94
C ALA A 97 -11.16 13.06 -11.24
N VAL A 98 -10.28 14.06 -11.44
CA VAL A 98 -10.40 15.38 -10.79
C VAL A 98 -10.95 16.47 -11.70
N LYS A 99 -11.40 16.14 -12.92
CA LYS A 99 -11.99 17.10 -13.85
C LYS A 99 -13.21 17.80 -13.23
N GLY A 100 -13.27 19.12 -13.31
CA GLY A 100 -14.31 19.95 -12.70
C GLY A 100 -13.98 20.42 -11.27
N TYR A 101 -12.87 19.96 -10.69
CA TYR A 101 -12.40 20.37 -9.36
C TYR A 101 -11.22 21.34 -9.40
N GLU A 102 -10.90 21.90 -10.56
CA GLU A 102 -9.74 22.77 -10.79
C GLU A 102 -9.81 24.10 -10.01
N HIS A 103 -10.99 24.44 -9.47
CA HIS A 103 -11.24 25.68 -8.73
C HIS A 103 -11.52 25.45 -7.24
N ILE A 104 -11.38 24.21 -6.74
CA ILE A 104 -11.41 23.96 -5.30
C ILE A 104 -10.18 24.66 -4.69
N LYS A 105 -10.40 25.45 -3.64
CA LYS A 105 -9.32 26.04 -2.86
C LYS A 105 -8.56 24.95 -2.12
N GLU A 106 -7.24 25.09 -2.09
CA GLU A 106 -6.34 24.29 -1.23
C GLU A 106 -6.77 24.31 0.24
#